data_AF-A0AA41Z316-F1
#
_entry.id   AF-A0AA41Z316-F1
#
_cell.length_a   1.000
_cell.length_b   1.000
_cell.length_c   1.000
_cell.angle_alpha   90.00
_cell.angle_beta   90.00
_cell.angle_gamma   90.00
#
_symmetry.space_group_name_H-M   'P 1'
#
loop_
_entity.id
_entity.type
_entity.pdbx_description
1 polymer ?
#
loop_
_entity_poly.entity_id
_entity_poly.type
_entity_poly.pdbx_seq_one_letter_code
_entity_poly.pdbx_strand_id
1 'polypeptide(L)'
;MHVVGEVTAPAIRQGDTLVLVCGSGKTPVSTSFATTAEAEGATLVVVTHKPESLLARTSDLLLTVPMDASVQFGGSVFEQACLVMFDALALRLGSGPDAQAAMWRRHTNLQ
;
A
#
# COMPACT_ATOMS: atom_id res chain seq x y z
N MET A 1 -7.79 -4.27 -8.59
CA MET A 1 -6.67 -4.32 -7.62
C MET A 1 -6.19 -5.75 -7.57
N HIS A 2 -4.87 -5.95 -7.61
CA HIS A 2 -4.26 -7.26 -7.49
C HIS A 2 -3.27 -7.22 -6.32
N VAL A 3 -3.06 -8.36 -5.68
CA VAL A 3 -2.05 -8.51 -4.63
C VAL A 3 -0.79 -9.07 -5.26
N VAL A 4 0.34 -8.41 -5.07
CA VAL A 4 1.62 -8.85 -5.62
C VAL A 4 1.94 -10.26 -5.12
N GLY A 5 2.31 -11.16 -6.04
CA GLY A 5 2.63 -12.55 -5.73
C GLY A 5 1.45 -13.52 -5.89
N GLU A 6 0.22 -13.03 -5.99
CA GLU A 6 -0.95 -13.88 -6.28
C GLU A 6 -1.03 -14.28 -7.75
N VAL A 7 -1.60 -15.46 -8.02
CA VAL A 7 -1.72 -16.00 -9.38
C VAL A 7 -2.57 -15.14 -10.32
N THR A 8 -3.38 -14.25 -9.75
CA THR A 8 -4.23 -13.31 -10.50
C THR A 8 -3.53 -11.99 -10.80
N ALA A 9 -2.34 -11.74 -10.27
CA ALA A 9 -1.61 -10.51 -10.49
C ALA A 9 -0.91 -10.53 -11.86
N PRO A 10 -1.30 -9.65 -12.80
CA PRO A 10 -0.64 -9.56 -14.09
C PRO A 10 0.75 -8.91 -13.96
N ALA A 11 1.56 -9.00 -15.01
CA ALA A 11 2.77 -8.20 -15.13
C ALA A 11 2.43 -6.71 -15.06
N ILE A 12 3.17 -5.98 -14.22
CA ILE A 12 3.06 -4.52 -14.06
C ILE A 12 3.62 -3.81 -15.29
N ARG A 13 3.00 -2.71 -15.70
CA ARG A 13 3.41 -1.93 -16.87
C ARG A 13 3.21 -0.42 -16.64
N GLN A 14 3.71 0.37 -17.58
CA GLN A 14 3.43 1.80 -17.63
C GLN A 14 1.93 2.09 -17.55
N GLY A 15 1.56 3.04 -16.68
CA GLY A 15 0.17 3.39 -16.39
C GLY A 15 -0.43 2.63 -15.20
N ASP A 16 0.20 1.54 -14.73
CA ASP A 16 -0.17 0.90 -13.48
C ASP A 16 0.37 1.67 -12.27
N THR A 17 -0.17 1.37 -11.09
CA THR A 17 0.30 1.90 -9.81
C THR A 17 0.62 0.76 -8.85
N LEU A 18 1.86 0.72 -8.36
CA LEU A 18 2.29 -0.14 -7.27
C LEU A 18 2.21 0.62 -5.95
N VAL A 19 1.45 0.08 -4.99
CA VAL A 19 1.39 0.61 -3.62
C VAL A 19 2.18 -0.32 -2.70
N LEU A 20 3.25 0.17 -2.10
CA LEU A 20 4.07 -0.56 -1.12
C LEU A 20 3.85 -0.02 0.29
N VAL A 21 3.49 -0.89 1.22
CA VAL A 21 3.40 -0.58 2.66
C VAL A 21 4.62 -1.18 3.35
N CYS A 22 5.57 -0.33 3.76
CA CYS A 22 6.83 -0.78 4.33
C CYS A 22 7.33 0.18 5.42
N GLY A 23 7.21 -0.24 6.69
CA GLY A 23 7.58 0.60 7.82
C GLY A 23 9.04 1.02 7.81
N SER A 24 9.97 0.07 7.63
CA SER A 24 11.41 0.36 7.58
C SER A 24 11.84 1.07 6.29
N GLY A 25 11.04 0.92 5.22
CA GLY A 25 11.35 1.39 3.87
C GLY A 25 12.59 0.74 3.24
N LYS A 26 13.00 -0.43 3.75
CA LYS A 26 14.24 -1.12 3.34
C LYS A 26 14.08 -2.64 3.18
N THR A 27 12.86 -3.17 3.26
CA THR A 27 12.62 -4.62 3.13
C THR A 27 13.05 -5.09 1.73
N PRO A 28 13.97 -6.09 1.62
CA PRO A 28 14.59 -6.46 0.34
C PRO A 28 13.61 -6.82 -0.79
N VAL A 29 12.54 -7.56 -0.46
CA VAL A 29 11.48 -7.90 -1.43
C VAL A 29 10.76 -6.65 -1.93
N SER A 30 10.42 -5.73 -1.03
CA SER A 30 9.75 -4.47 -1.40
C SER A 30 10.64 -3.59 -2.27
N THR A 31 11.95 -3.52 -1.98
CA THR A 31 12.90 -2.78 -2.83
C THR A 31 13.04 -3.42 -4.21
N SER A 32 13.04 -4.75 -4.29
CA SER A 32 13.04 -5.46 -5.58
C SER A 32 11.80 -5.12 -6.42
N PHE A 33 10.61 -5.13 -5.81
CA PHE A 33 9.38 -4.75 -6.51
C PHE A 33 9.37 -3.29 -6.96
N ALA A 34 9.91 -2.38 -6.14
CA ALA A 34 10.06 -0.98 -6.52
C ALA A 34 10.96 -0.82 -7.75
N THR A 35 12.11 -1.51 -7.79
CA THR A 35 13.00 -1.51 -8.96
C THR A 35 12.31 -2.03 -10.21
N THR A 36 11.53 -3.12 -10.11
CA THR A 36 10.77 -3.63 -11.25
C THR A 36 9.71 -2.63 -11.71
N ALA A 37 8.95 -2.02 -10.79
CA ALA A 37 7.94 -1.04 -11.14
C ALA A 37 8.53 0.17 -11.87
N GLU A 38 9.67 0.68 -11.38
CA GLU A 38 10.42 1.77 -12.01
C GLU A 38 10.90 1.37 -13.42
N ALA A 39 11.46 0.18 -13.59
CA ALA A 39 11.93 -0.33 -14.88
C ALA A 39 10.79 -0.49 -15.91
N GLU A 40 9.59 -0.85 -15.45
CA GLU A 40 8.39 -1.00 -16.29
C GLU A 40 7.62 0.33 -16.47
N GLY A 41 8.09 1.43 -15.86
CA GLY A 41 7.47 2.75 -15.96
C GLY A 41 6.15 2.89 -15.20
N ALA A 42 5.89 2.03 -14.22
CA ALA A 42 4.72 2.10 -13.36
C ALA A 42 4.91 3.15 -12.24
N THR A 43 3.80 3.72 -11.76
CA THR A 43 3.82 4.68 -10.66
C THR A 43 4.07 3.97 -9.33
N LEU A 44 5.03 4.43 -8.55
CA LEU A 44 5.36 3.89 -7.23
C LEU A 44 4.82 4.80 -6.10
N VAL A 45 3.90 4.25 -5.32
CA VAL A 45 3.40 4.85 -4.08
C VAL A 45 3.98 4.09 -2.88
N VAL A 46 4.63 4.80 -1.96
CA VAL A 46 5.21 4.21 -0.75
C VAL A 46 4.52 4.75 0.50
N VAL A 47 4.12 3.85 1.39
CA VAL A 47 3.57 4.14 2.71
C VAL A 47 4.59 3.70 3.75
N THR A 48 5.08 4.64 4.56
CA THR A 48 6.15 4.39 5.53
C THR A 48 6.13 5.40 6.68
N HIS A 49 6.77 5.06 7.80
CA HIS A 49 7.06 6.02 8.88
C HIS A 49 8.50 6.56 8.82
N LYS A 50 9.27 6.19 7.78
CA LYS A 50 10.66 6.61 7.57
C LYS A 50 10.78 7.36 6.23
N PRO A 51 10.54 8.69 6.21
CA PRO A 51 10.53 9.47 4.96
C PRO A 51 11.90 9.57 4.28
N GLU A 52 12.97 9.22 4.99
CA GLU A 52 14.35 9.20 4.47
C GLU A 52 14.82 7.80 4.04
N SER A 53 13.94 6.80 4.09
CA SER A 53 14.26 5.41 3.71
C SER A 53 14.55 5.26 2.21
N LEU A 54 15.10 4.10 1.83
CA LEU A 54 15.42 3.83 0.43
C LEU A 54 14.17 3.91 -0.45
N LEU A 55 13.11 3.21 -0.07
CA LEU A 55 11.83 3.22 -0.80
C LEU A 55 11.20 4.63 -0.86
N ALA A 56 11.33 5.43 0.19
CA ALA A 56 10.79 6.80 0.19
C ALA A 56 11.51 7.73 -0.81
N ARG A 57 12.80 7.50 -1.07
CA ARG A 57 13.57 8.30 -2.03
C ARG A 57 13.29 7.93 -3.48
N THR A 58 12.84 6.70 -3.73
CA THR A 58 12.55 6.19 -5.07
C THR A 58 11.07 6.28 -5.44
N SER A 59 10.18 6.69 -4.52
CA SER A 59 8.74 6.75 -4.77
C SER A 59 8.31 8.03 -5.50
N ASP A 60 7.34 7.91 -6.40
CA ASP A 60 6.67 9.05 -7.02
C ASP A 60 5.74 9.76 -6.03
N LEU A 61 5.09 8.99 -5.15
CA LEU A 61 4.23 9.51 -4.08
C LEU A 61 4.58 8.87 -2.74
N LEU A 62 4.78 9.70 -1.73
CA LEU A 62 5.11 9.30 -0.38
C LEU A 62 3.95 9.59 0.58
N LEU A 63 3.38 8.54 1.17
CA LEU A 63 2.45 8.61 2.30
C LEU A 63 3.21 8.36 3.59
N THR A 64 3.51 9.43 4.32
CA THR A 64 4.20 9.32 5.60
C THR A 64 3.19 9.09 6.72
N VAL A 65 3.34 7.99 7.45
CA VAL A 65 2.56 7.68 8.66
C VAL A 65 3.39 8.05 9.88
N PRO A 66 3.13 9.20 10.53
CA PRO A 66 3.89 9.58 11.72
C PRO A 66 3.57 8.62 12.85
N MET A 67 4.60 8.19 13.59
CA MET A 67 4.45 7.41 14.82
C MET A 67 5.59 7.71 15.78
N ASP A 68 5.28 7.61 17.06
CA ASP A 68 6.25 7.65 18.15
C ASP A 68 6.58 6.23 18.63
N ALA A 69 7.57 6.14 19.52
CA ALA A 69 7.88 4.90 20.21
C ALA A 69 6.66 4.44 21.04
N SER A 70 6.42 3.12 21.06
CA SER A 70 5.29 2.51 21.75
C SER A 70 5.76 1.28 22.53
N VAL A 71 4.96 0.89 23.52
CA VAL A 71 5.12 -0.37 24.27
C VAL A 71 4.78 -1.61 23.43
N GLN A 72 4.19 -1.40 22.25
CA GLN A 72 3.78 -2.48 21.35
C GLN A 72 4.99 -3.10 20.65
N PHE A 73 4.87 -4.38 20.29
CA PHE A 73 5.96 -5.15 19.71
C PHE A 73 6.23 -4.75 18.26
N GLY A 74 7.51 -4.60 17.92
CA GLY A 74 7.96 -4.45 16.54
C GLY A 74 7.24 -3.34 15.77
N GLY A 75 6.68 -3.69 14.61
CA GLY A 75 6.00 -2.76 13.70
C GLY A 75 4.52 -2.50 14.01
N SER A 76 3.97 -3.02 15.12
CA SER A 76 2.50 -3.05 15.32
C SER A 76 1.83 -1.68 15.23
N VAL A 77 2.44 -0.61 15.77
CA VAL A 77 1.86 0.74 15.69
C VAL A 77 1.72 1.20 14.25
N PHE A 78 2.75 0.99 13.45
CA PHE A 78 2.75 1.35 12.04
C PHE A 78 1.66 0.58 11.27
N GLU A 79 1.57 -0.73 11.49
CA GLU A 79 0.60 -1.59 10.82
C GLU A 79 -0.85 -1.23 11.19
N GLN A 80 -1.12 -0.98 12.46
CA GLN A 80 -2.43 -0.55 12.95
C GLN A 80 -2.81 0.85 12.42
N ALA A 81 -1.86 1.79 12.43
CA ALA A 81 -2.08 3.11 11.87
C ALA A 81 -2.38 3.03 10.37
N CYS A 82 -1.67 2.16 9.63
CA CYS A 82 -1.95 1.90 8.23
C CYS A 82 -3.36 1.33 8.01
N LEU A 83 -3.79 0.36 8.83
CA LEU A 83 -5.13 -0.22 8.73
C LEU A 83 -6.20 0.87 8.84
N VAL A 84 -6.15 1.67 9.90
CA VAL A 84 -7.13 2.76 10.13
C VAL A 84 -7.06 3.81 9.02
N MET A 85 -5.85 4.17 8.58
CA MET A 85 -5.66 5.12 7.49
C MET A 85 -6.27 4.61 6.18
N PHE A 86 -6.07 3.34 5.83
CA PHE A 86 -6.61 2.76 4.60
C PHE A 86 -8.12 2.58 4.66
N ASP A 87 -8.70 2.25 5.82
CA ASP A 87 -10.16 2.25 6.01
C ASP A 87 -10.75 3.66 5.82
N ALA A 88 -10.09 4.68 6.38
CA ALA A 88 -10.50 6.06 6.18
C ALA A 88 -10.39 6.49 4.70
N LEU A 89 -9.33 6.05 4.00
CA LEU A 89 -9.17 6.29 2.57
C LEU A 89 -10.26 5.58 1.76
N ALA A 90 -10.57 4.32 2.08
CA ALA A 90 -11.63 3.56 1.43
C ALA A 90 -13.00 4.24 1.62
N LEU A 91 -13.30 4.74 2.82
CA LEU A 91 -14.52 5.51 3.09
C LEU A 91 -14.57 6.81 2.27
N ARG A 92 -13.43 7.50 2.14
CA ARG A 92 -13.33 8.74 1.36
C ARG A 92 -13.50 8.52 -0.14
N LEU A 93 -12.96 7.41 -0.67
CA LEU A 93 -13.08 7.02 -2.07
C LEU A 93 -14.47 6.44 -2.39
N GLY A 94 -15.02 5.65 -1.45
CA GLY A 94 -16.36 5.10 -1.49
C GLY A 94 -17.40 6.14 -1.11
N SER A 95 -17.60 7.15 -1.97
CA SER A 95 -18.62 8.16 -1.77
C SER A 95 -19.95 7.81 -2.45
N GLY A 96 -21.06 8.27 -1.87
CA GLY A 96 -22.39 8.15 -2.45
C GLY A 96 -23.24 7.02 -1.85
N PRO A 97 -24.57 7.05 -2.07
CA PRO A 97 -25.52 6.16 -1.40
C PRO A 97 -25.30 4.67 -1.72
N ASP A 98 -24.73 4.36 -2.89
CA ASP A 98 -24.57 2.98 -3.38
C ASP A 98 -23.21 2.36 -3.10
N ALA A 99 -22.27 3.09 -2.47
CA ALA A 99 -20.90 2.61 -2.26
C ALA A 99 -20.87 1.30 -1.48
N GLN A 100 -21.67 1.19 -0.42
CA GLN A 100 -21.79 0.00 0.42
C GLN A 100 -22.34 -1.20 -0.37
N ALA A 101 -23.40 -1.00 -1.16
CA ALA A 101 -24.00 -2.07 -1.96
C ALA A 101 -23.03 -2.54 -3.07
N ALA A 102 -22.30 -1.61 -3.69
CA ALA A 102 -21.31 -1.92 -4.71
C ALA A 102 -20.10 -2.70 -4.15
N MET A 103 -19.69 -2.42 -2.92
CA MET A 103 -18.66 -3.19 -2.22
C MET A 103 -19.18 -4.61 -1.93
N TRP A 104 -20.37 -4.75 -1.35
CA TRP A 104 -20.98 -6.05 -1.05
C TRP A 104 -21.11 -6.96 -2.27
N ARG A 105 -21.46 -6.41 -3.45
CA ARG A 105 -21.52 -7.19 -4.70
C ARG A 105 -20.19 -7.82 -5.13
N ARG A 106 -19.06 -7.27 -4.67
CA ARG A 106 -17.71 -7.76 -5.00
C ARG A 106 -17.08 -8.54 -3.85
N HIS A 107 -17.72 -8.56 -2.68
CA HIS A 107 -17.27 -9.35 -1.54
C HIS A 107 -17.36 -10.84 -1.88
N THR A 108 -16.34 -11.63 -1.51
CA THR A 108 -16.36 -13.08 -1.73
C THR A 108 -17.56 -13.72 -1.02
N ASN A 109 -18.21 -14.68 -1.66
CA ASN A 109 -19.30 -15.47 -1.09
C ASN A 109 -18.89 -16.94 -0.84
N LEU A 110 -17.63 -17.28 -1.13
CA LEU A 110 -16.99 -18.53 -0.80
C LEU A 110 -15.93 -18.23 0.25
N GLN A 111 -16.16 -18.71 1.47
CA GLN A 111 -15.25 -18.62 2.62
C GLN A 111 -14.90 -20.02 3.09
#